data_AF-A0A2V6XG96-F1
#
_entry.id   AF-A0A2V6XG96-F1
#
_cell.length_a   1.000
_cell.length_b   1.000
_cell.length_c   1.000
_cell.angle_alpha   90.00
_cell.angle_beta   90.00
_cell.angle_gamma   90.00
#
_symmetry.space_group_name_H-M   'P 1'
#
loop_
_entity.id
_entity.type
_entity.pdbx_description
1 polymer ?
#
loop_
_entity_poly.entity_id
_entity_poly.type
_entity_poly.pdbx_seq_one_letter_code
_entity_poly.pdbx_strand_id
1 'polypeptide(L)'
;MIAAFVVLNAVLIMVAYVTLLERKFAARMQSRIGPYYVGRPHGWLQPVADAIKLLLKEDIVPTASDRWVYNLAPIVFLVPCVLIFATLPFAPGLGVADLNIGVLFFLAVSSLEIVGLFMGGWGSNNKYALLSAMRAVNQIISYDLPFVFAAFVPVVLAGSLQMSAIVAAQQGVWLGFVPKWFVVYPVIGQLAFVAFLVATLAAENRVPFDILEAESELVAGFRVEYSGMKFALIQLGEYAHM
;
A
#
# COMPACT_ATOMS: atom_id res chain seq x y z
N MET A 1 12.67 -20.40 -2.42
CA MET A 1 11.99 -20.33 -1.10
C MET A 1 12.74 -19.44 -0.11
N ILE A 2 14.04 -19.64 0.14
CA ILE A 2 14.80 -18.81 1.12
C ILE A 2 14.79 -17.32 0.74
N ALA A 3 15.06 -16.98 -0.53
CA ALA A 3 15.02 -15.59 -1.00
C ALA A 3 13.63 -14.95 -0.80
N ALA A 4 12.56 -15.67 -1.12
CA ALA A 4 11.18 -15.20 -0.90
C ALA A 4 10.89 -14.94 0.59
N PHE A 5 11.35 -15.83 1.48
CA PHE A 5 11.20 -15.64 2.92
C PHE A 5 11.95 -14.42 3.43
N VAL A 6 13.19 -14.20 2.97
CA VAL A 6 13.98 -13.02 3.37
C VAL A 6 13.33 -11.74 2.87
N VAL A 7 12.93 -11.68 1.59
CA VAL A 7 12.25 -10.52 1.01
C VAL A 7 10.95 -10.21 1.75
N LEU A 8 10.12 -11.22 2.00
CA LEU A 8 8.86 -11.04 2.73
C LEU A 8 9.08 -10.43 4.12
N ASN A 9 10.01 -10.98 4.90
CA ASN A 9 10.31 -10.45 6.23
C ASN A 9 10.91 -9.04 6.16
N ALA A 10 11.76 -8.75 5.18
CA ALA A 10 12.31 -7.43 4.97
C ALA A 10 11.22 -6.40 4.64
N VAL A 11 10.26 -6.75 3.78
CA VAL A 11 9.12 -5.90 3.44
C VAL A 11 8.24 -5.66 4.67
N LEU A 12 7.87 -6.69 5.43
CA LEU A 12 7.05 -6.51 6.64
C LEU A 12 7.72 -5.61 7.68
N ILE A 13 9.05 -5.75 7.84
CA ILE A 13 9.83 -4.87 8.72
C ILE A 13 9.83 -3.44 8.17
N MET A 14 10.07 -3.26 6.87
CA MET A 14 10.05 -1.96 6.20
C MET A 14 8.71 -1.25 6.42
N VAL A 15 7.61 -1.94 6.13
CA VAL A 15 6.22 -1.45 6.33
C VAL A 15 5.99 -1.03 7.79
N ALA A 16 6.40 -1.85 8.76
CA ALA A 16 6.30 -1.50 10.17
C ALA A 16 7.08 -0.21 10.51
N TYR A 17 8.27 -0.02 9.96
CA TYR A 17 9.08 1.19 10.17
C TYR A 17 8.57 2.41 9.41
N VAL A 18 7.90 2.25 8.27
CA VAL A 18 7.22 3.35 7.56
C VAL A 18 6.20 4.02 8.47
N THR A 19 5.45 3.25 9.27
CA THR A 19 4.52 3.82 10.26
C THR A 19 5.20 4.74 11.29
N LEU A 20 6.41 4.38 11.73
CA LEU A 20 7.21 5.21 12.65
C LEU A 20 7.71 6.47 11.94
N LEU A 21 8.15 6.34 10.69
CA LEU A 21 8.63 7.45 9.88
C LEU A 21 7.52 8.48 9.64
N GLU A 22 6.32 8.02 9.27
CA GLU A 22 5.15 8.88 9.08
C GLU A 22 4.84 9.67 10.36
N ARG A 23 4.76 8.99 11.53
CA ARG A 23 4.52 9.66 12.81
C ARG A 23 5.56 10.71 13.14
N LYS A 24 6.84 10.45 12.84
CA LYS A 24 7.92 11.41 13.07
C LYS A 24 7.86 12.58 12.09
N PHE A 25 7.54 12.32 10.83
CA PHE A 25 7.43 13.35 9.81
C PHE A 25 6.26 14.28 10.12
N ALA A 26 5.07 13.73 10.40
CA ALA A 26 3.90 14.49 10.82
C ALA A 26 4.16 15.30 12.09
N ALA A 27 4.84 14.73 13.08
CA ALA A 27 5.21 15.45 14.30
C ALA A 27 6.11 16.65 14.01
N ARG A 28 7.14 16.49 13.17
CA ARG A 28 8.04 17.59 12.78
C ARG A 28 7.32 18.69 12.01
N MET A 29 6.43 18.33 11.08
CA MET A 29 5.58 19.31 10.38
C MET A 29 4.74 20.13 11.36
N GLN A 30 4.26 19.49 12.42
CA GLN A 30 3.45 20.11 13.47
C GLN A 30 4.30 20.72 14.61
N SER A 31 5.61 20.85 14.44
CA SER A 31 6.54 21.38 15.46
C SER A 31 6.45 20.68 16.83
N ARG A 32 6.18 19.36 16.83
CA ARG A 32 6.19 18.50 18.02
C ARG A 32 7.14 17.32 17.87
N ILE A 33 7.48 16.67 18.98
CA ILE A 33 8.35 15.48 18.99
C ILE A 33 7.47 14.24 18.79
N GLY A 34 7.82 13.40 17.81
CA GLY A 34 7.18 12.09 17.60
C GLY A 34 7.59 11.05 18.66
N PRO A 35 7.27 9.76 18.47
CA PRO A 35 7.66 8.72 19.42
C PRO A 35 9.17 8.70 19.70
N TYR A 36 9.56 8.84 20.98
CA TYR A 36 10.96 9.03 21.39
C TYR A 36 11.43 7.98 22.42
N TYR A 37 10.61 7.68 23.42
CA TYR A 37 11.03 6.91 24.59
C TYR A 37 11.11 5.39 24.39
N VAL A 38 10.27 4.80 23.53
CA VAL A 38 10.21 3.33 23.34
C VAL A 38 11.38 2.88 22.45
N GLY A 39 12.43 2.32 23.05
CA GLY A 39 13.69 2.04 22.34
C GLY A 39 14.57 3.27 22.21
N ARG A 40 14.83 3.94 23.35
CA ARG A 40 15.66 5.16 23.47
C ARG A 40 16.94 5.05 22.62
N PRO A 41 17.33 6.11 21.88
CA PRO A 41 16.82 7.48 21.96
C PRO A 41 15.81 7.91 20.88
N HIS A 42 15.47 7.10 19.88
CA HIS A 42 14.64 7.58 18.74
C HIS A 42 13.37 6.77 18.51
N GLY A 43 12.81 6.09 19.51
CA GLY A 43 11.54 5.40 19.31
C GLY A 43 11.61 4.16 18.40
N TRP A 44 12.81 3.57 18.18
CA TRP A 44 13.01 2.49 17.19
C TRP A 44 12.23 1.22 17.47
N LEU A 45 11.85 1.00 18.74
CA LEU A 45 11.07 -0.17 19.16
C LEU A 45 9.55 0.12 19.16
N GLN A 46 9.11 1.31 18.74
CA GLN A 46 7.70 1.67 18.75
C GLN A 46 6.85 0.75 17.85
N PRO A 47 7.22 0.43 16.60
CA PRO A 47 6.41 -0.49 15.78
C PRO A 47 6.28 -1.88 16.42
N VAL A 48 7.34 -2.36 17.07
CA VAL A 48 7.33 -3.64 17.79
C VAL A 48 6.39 -3.58 18.99
N ALA A 49 6.42 -2.50 19.77
CA ALA A 49 5.51 -2.31 20.89
C ALA A 49 4.05 -2.22 20.45
N ASP A 50 3.77 -1.55 19.33
CA ASP A 50 2.42 -1.47 18.76
C ASP A 50 1.94 -2.83 18.28
N ALA A 51 2.79 -3.62 17.62
CA ALA A 51 2.47 -4.98 17.20
C ALA A 51 2.17 -5.89 18.40
N ILE A 52 3.01 -5.88 19.44
CA ILE A 52 2.79 -6.66 20.67
C ILE A 52 1.47 -6.24 21.34
N LYS A 53 1.21 -4.93 21.43
CA LYS A 53 -0.05 -4.41 21.99
C LYS A 53 -1.26 -4.92 21.23
N LEU A 54 -1.23 -4.90 19.90
CA LEU A 54 -2.36 -5.34 19.07
C LEU A 54 -2.56 -6.86 19.10
N LEU A 55 -1.48 -7.63 19.24
CA LEU A 55 -1.52 -9.09 19.44
C LEU A 55 -2.12 -9.50 20.78
N LEU A 56 -1.83 -8.73 21.84
CA LEU A 56 -2.34 -9.01 23.19
C LEU A 56 -3.76 -8.50 23.41
N LYS A 57 -4.26 -7.64 22.51
CA LYS A 57 -5.59 -7.06 22.64
C LYS A 57 -6.65 -8.08 22.26
N GLU A 58 -7.72 -8.13 23.03
CA GLU A 58 -8.87 -8.99 22.77
C GLU A 58 -9.49 -8.68 21.38
N ASP A 59 -9.80 -9.75 20.64
CA ASP A 59 -10.47 -9.70 19.35
C ASP A 59 -11.99 -9.83 19.55
N ILE A 60 -12.67 -8.69 19.54
CA ILE A 60 -14.12 -8.57 19.67
C ILE A 60 -14.74 -8.62 18.27
N VAL A 61 -15.66 -9.57 18.07
CA VAL A 61 -16.44 -9.71 16.83
C VAL A 61 -17.89 -9.29 17.10
N PRO A 62 -18.46 -8.34 16.34
CA PRO A 62 -19.84 -7.93 16.53
C PRO A 62 -20.82 -9.08 16.35
N THR A 63 -21.86 -9.18 17.19
CA THR A 63 -22.82 -10.29 17.16
C THR A 63 -23.65 -10.34 15.89
N ALA A 64 -23.96 -9.18 15.31
CA ALA A 64 -24.72 -9.04 14.07
C ALA A 64 -23.87 -9.16 12.80
N SER A 65 -22.53 -9.28 12.91
CA SER A 65 -21.62 -9.37 11.76
C SER A 65 -21.72 -10.72 11.04
N ASP A 66 -21.44 -10.72 9.74
CA ASP A 66 -21.17 -11.96 9.02
C ASP A 66 -19.76 -12.44 9.38
N ARG A 67 -19.69 -13.44 10.26
CA ARG A 67 -18.42 -13.94 10.83
C ARG A 67 -17.44 -14.42 9.76
N TRP A 68 -17.89 -15.00 8.66
CA TRP A 68 -16.97 -15.50 7.64
C TRP A 68 -16.36 -14.35 6.85
N VAL A 69 -17.20 -13.44 6.37
CA VAL A 69 -16.75 -12.27 5.60
C VAL A 69 -15.88 -11.36 6.46
N TYR A 70 -16.31 -11.08 7.70
CA TYR A 70 -15.59 -10.23 8.64
C TYR A 70 -14.20 -10.78 9.01
N ASN A 71 -14.08 -12.08 9.27
CA ASN A 71 -12.79 -12.67 9.65
C ASN A 71 -11.84 -12.85 8.46
N LEU A 72 -12.37 -13.06 7.24
CA LEU A 72 -11.56 -13.21 6.03
C LEU A 72 -11.14 -11.87 5.43
N ALA A 73 -11.90 -10.79 5.62
CA ALA A 73 -11.63 -9.49 5.01
C ALA A 73 -10.18 -8.98 5.23
N PRO A 74 -9.61 -8.99 6.46
CA PRO A 74 -8.24 -8.55 6.67
C PRO A 74 -7.19 -9.38 5.92
N ILE A 75 -7.45 -10.67 5.73
CA ILE A 75 -6.55 -11.59 5.02
C ILE A 75 -6.62 -11.33 3.51
N VAL A 76 -7.84 -11.22 2.98
CA VAL A 76 -8.09 -10.93 1.56
C VAL A 76 -7.55 -9.54 1.19
N PHE A 77 -7.53 -8.60 2.13
CA PHE A 77 -6.91 -7.29 1.95
C PHE A 77 -5.38 -7.35 1.97
N LEU A 78 -4.78 -8.03 2.95
CA LEU A 78 -3.32 -8.07 3.11
C LEU A 78 -2.59 -8.90 2.04
N VAL A 79 -3.16 -10.05 1.65
CA VAL A 79 -2.47 -11.01 0.77
C VAL A 79 -2.09 -10.37 -0.58
N PRO A 80 -2.99 -9.67 -1.30
CA PRO A 80 -2.63 -8.97 -2.53
C PRO A 80 -1.51 -7.94 -2.32
N CYS A 81 -1.62 -7.11 -1.28
CA CYS A 81 -0.61 -6.07 -0.96
C CYS A 81 0.80 -6.66 -0.82
N VAL A 82 0.92 -7.81 -0.15
CA VAL A 82 2.20 -8.50 0.02
C VAL A 82 2.64 -9.22 -1.26
N LEU A 83 1.70 -9.80 -2.01
CA LEU A 83 1.98 -10.57 -3.23
C LEU A 83 2.57 -9.70 -4.34
N ILE A 84 2.21 -8.42 -4.39
CA ILE A 84 2.74 -7.42 -5.34
C ILE A 84 4.28 -7.34 -5.29
N PHE A 85 4.88 -7.48 -4.10
CA PHE A 85 6.34 -7.46 -3.94
C PHE A 85 7.06 -8.65 -4.59
N ALA A 86 6.33 -9.68 -5.02
CA ALA A 86 6.94 -10.84 -5.68
C ALA A 86 7.57 -10.48 -7.04
N THR A 87 7.02 -9.50 -7.75
CA THR A 87 7.49 -9.10 -9.09
C THR A 87 8.45 -7.91 -9.09
N LEU A 88 8.67 -7.27 -7.93
CA LEU A 88 9.54 -6.11 -7.82
C LEU A 88 11.03 -6.53 -7.82
N PRO A 89 11.86 -6.01 -8.74
CA PRO A 89 13.29 -6.25 -8.75
C PRO A 89 14.01 -5.27 -7.81
N PHE A 90 14.54 -5.74 -6.68
CA PHE A 90 15.26 -4.88 -5.72
C PHE A 90 16.72 -4.65 -6.12
N ALA A 91 17.38 -5.66 -6.65
CA ALA A 91 18.73 -5.57 -7.21
C ALA A 91 18.95 -6.66 -8.26
N PRO A 92 20.02 -6.59 -9.09
CA PRO A 92 20.35 -7.68 -10.02
C PRO A 92 20.50 -9.01 -9.27
N GLY A 93 19.66 -9.99 -9.60
CA GLY A 93 19.60 -11.29 -8.91
C GLY A 93 18.88 -11.30 -7.55
N LEU A 94 18.40 -10.14 -7.08
CA LEU A 94 17.63 -9.98 -5.83
C LEU A 94 16.17 -9.62 -6.18
N GLY A 95 15.42 -10.62 -6.64
CA GLY A 95 13.98 -10.56 -6.89
C GLY A 95 13.36 -11.93 -6.63
N VAL A 96 12.07 -11.97 -6.28
CA VAL A 96 11.41 -13.25 -5.95
C VAL A 96 11.03 -14.01 -7.23
N ALA A 97 10.36 -13.34 -8.16
CA ALA A 97 9.97 -13.90 -9.44
C ALA A 97 10.04 -12.82 -10.53
N ASP A 98 10.93 -13.02 -11.51
CA ASP A 98 11.01 -12.15 -12.68
C ASP A 98 10.08 -12.68 -13.77
N LEU A 99 8.84 -12.18 -13.79
CA LEU A 99 7.80 -12.62 -14.71
C LEU A 99 7.83 -11.80 -16.00
N ASN A 100 7.65 -12.46 -17.15
CA ASN A 100 7.49 -11.80 -18.46
C ASN A 100 6.31 -10.81 -18.49
N ILE A 101 5.30 -11.05 -17.64
CA ILE A 101 4.09 -10.22 -17.48
C ILE A 101 4.10 -9.45 -16.15
N GLY A 102 5.28 -9.07 -15.64
CA GLY A 102 5.47 -8.49 -14.31
C GLY A 102 4.59 -7.26 -14.02
N VAL A 103 4.51 -6.31 -14.94
CA VAL A 103 3.64 -5.11 -14.79
C VAL A 103 2.17 -5.48 -14.77
N LEU A 104 1.73 -6.39 -15.65
CA LEU A 104 0.34 -6.83 -15.69
C LEU A 104 -0.06 -7.55 -14.40
N PHE A 105 0.83 -8.41 -13.88
CA PHE A 105 0.62 -9.08 -12.59
C PHE A 105 0.51 -8.06 -11.45
N PHE A 106 1.41 -7.09 -11.40
CA PHE A 106 1.39 -6.03 -10.39
C PHE A 106 0.04 -5.29 -10.38
N LEU A 107 -0.43 -4.83 -11.55
CA LEU A 107 -1.68 -4.10 -11.68
C LEU A 107 -2.90 -4.97 -11.34
N ALA A 108 -2.93 -6.21 -11.85
CA ALA A 108 -4.01 -7.14 -11.58
C ALA A 108 -4.13 -7.51 -10.10
N VAL A 109 -3.00 -7.72 -9.41
CA VAL A 109 -3.01 -8.06 -7.99
C VAL A 109 -3.35 -6.85 -7.12
N SER A 110 -2.85 -5.66 -7.44
CA SER A 110 -3.20 -4.40 -6.74
C SER A 110 -4.72 -4.19 -6.69
N SER A 111 -5.42 -4.32 -7.83
CA SER A 111 -6.89 -4.19 -7.87
C SER A 111 -7.67 -5.22 -7.04
N LEU A 112 -7.07 -6.32 -6.57
CA LEU A 112 -7.77 -7.30 -5.72
C LEU A 112 -8.00 -6.79 -4.29
N GLU A 113 -7.26 -5.78 -3.84
CA GLU A 113 -7.42 -5.23 -2.49
C GLU A 113 -8.83 -4.66 -2.24
N ILE A 114 -9.45 -4.15 -3.31
CA ILE A 114 -10.80 -3.56 -3.30
C ILE A 114 -11.82 -4.56 -2.75
N VAL A 115 -11.63 -5.85 -3.04
CA VAL A 115 -12.48 -6.93 -2.53
C VAL A 115 -12.34 -7.06 -1.02
N GLY A 116 -11.11 -7.05 -0.49
CA GLY A 116 -10.85 -7.10 0.94
C GLY A 116 -11.45 -5.91 1.69
N LEU A 117 -11.32 -4.70 1.11
CA LEU A 117 -11.90 -3.48 1.66
C LEU A 117 -13.43 -3.53 1.70
N PHE A 118 -14.07 -3.96 0.61
CA PHE A 118 -15.52 -4.08 0.54
C PHE A 118 -16.07 -5.16 1.49
N MET A 119 -15.41 -6.31 1.55
CA MET A 119 -15.70 -7.36 2.54
C MET A 119 -15.57 -6.80 3.96
N GLY A 120 -14.59 -5.93 4.20
CA GLY A 120 -14.37 -5.24 5.47
C GLY A 120 -15.59 -4.45 5.95
N GLY A 121 -16.12 -3.60 5.06
CA GLY A 121 -17.30 -2.79 5.34
C GLY A 121 -18.60 -3.58 5.40
N TRP A 122 -18.81 -4.53 4.47
CA TRP A 122 -20.02 -5.37 4.42
C TRP A 122 -20.11 -6.33 5.60
N GLY A 123 -19.02 -7.04 5.90
CA GLY A 123 -18.98 -8.05 6.97
C GLY A 123 -19.25 -7.48 8.36
N SER A 124 -18.93 -6.19 8.56
CA SER A 124 -19.11 -5.47 9.82
C SER A 124 -20.58 -5.20 10.19
N ASN A 125 -21.53 -5.33 9.25
CA ASN A 125 -22.96 -5.07 9.45
C ASN A 125 -23.27 -3.73 10.16
N ASN A 126 -22.51 -2.68 9.84
CA ASN A 126 -22.72 -1.32 10.31
C ASN A 126 -22.95 -0.41 9.09
N LYS A 127 -24.02 0.40 9.13
CA LYS A 127 -24.39 1.32 8.06
C LYS A 127 -23.26 2.29 7.69
N TYR A 128 -22.53 2.81 8.68
CA TYR A 128 -21.45 3.75 8.45
C TYR A 128 -20.23 3.07 7.81
N ALA A 129 -19.87 1.88 8.30
CA ALA A 129 -18.79 1.08 7.74
C ALA A 129 -19.08 0.70 6.28
N LEU A 130 -20.32 0.29 5.96
CA LEU A 130 -20.71 -0.04 4.59
C LEU A 130 -20.67 1.19 3.66
N LEU A 131 -21.21 2.34 4.10
CA LEU A 131 -21.17 3.57 3.33
C LEU A 131 -19.74 4.03 3.05
N SER A 132 -18.85 3.92 4.04
CA SER A 132 -17.43 4.25 3.86
C SER A 132 -16.75 3.35 2.82
N ALA A 133 -17.00 2.04 2.89
CA ALA A 133 -16.44 1.08 1.95
C ALA A 133 -16.95 1.35 0.52
N MET A 134 -18.24 1.62 0.33
CA MET A 134 -18.77 1.95 -1.00
C MET A 134 -18.16 3.23 -1.59
N ARG A 135 -17.94 4.27 -0.77
CA ARG A 135 -17.29 5.52 -1.21
C ARG A 135 -15.85 5.27 -1.65
N ALA A 136 -15.10 4.51 -0.85
CA ALA A 136 -13.72 4.20 -1.14
C ALA A 136 -13.55 3.31 -2.37
N VAL A 137 -14.38 2.27 -2.51
CA VAL A 137 -14.39 1.41 -3.70
C VAL A 137 -14.62 2.25 -4.96
N ASN A 138 -15.59 3.18 -4.94
CA ASN A 138 -15.81 4.07 -6.07
C ASN A 138 -14.61 4.96 -6.37
N GLN A 139 -13.92 5.46 -5.35
CA GLN A 139 -12.72 6.28 -5.52
C GLN A 139 -11.58 5.44 -6.12
N ILE A 140 -11.22 4.31 -5.52
CA ILE A 140 -10.12 3.45 -5.96
C ILE A 140 -10.35 3.01 -7.41
N ILE A 141 -11.55 2.52 -7.75
CA ILE A 141 -11.88 2.13 -9.14
C ILE A 141 -11.73 3.30 -10.12
N SER A 142 -12.08 4.52 -9.71
CA SER A 142 -11.97 5.71 -10.56
C SER A 142 -10.51 6.09 -10.85
N TYR A 143 -9.60 5.88 -9.88
CA TYR A 143 -8.18 6.22 -9.99
C TYR A 143 -7.29 5.06 -10.50
N ASP A 144 -7.80 3.82 -10.48
CA ASP A 144 -7.13 2.66 -11.09
C ASP A 144 -6.92 2.83 -12.59
N LEU A 145 -7.88 3.42 -13.31
CA LEU A 145 -7.75 3.65 -14.75
C LEU A 145 -6.59 4.61 -15.07
N PRO A 146 -6.52 5.84 -14.52
CA PRO A 146 -5.37 6.71 -14.66
C PRO A 146 -4.04 6.05 -14.26
N PHE A 147 -4.04 5.27 -13.18
CA PHE A 147 -2.86 4.55 -12.71
C PHE A 147 -2.35 3.54 -13.75
N VAL A 148 -3.25 2.72 -14.31
CA VAL A 148 -2.94 1.76 -15.36
C VAL A 148 -2.39 2.46 -16.60
N PHE A 149 -3.02 3.55 -17.05
CA PHE A 149 -2.53 4.32 -18.21
C PHE A 149 -1.15 4.93 -17.97
N ALA A 150 -0.90 5.46 -16.76
CA ALA A 150 0.40 5.99 -16.40
C ALA A 150 1.47 4.88 -16.34
N ALA A 151 1.12 3.70 -15.84
CA ALA A 151 2.00 2.52 -15.80
C ALA A 151 2.31 1.94 -17.20
N PHE A 152 1.46 2.17 -18.20
CA PHE A 152 1.73 1.74 -19.59
C PHE A 152 2.85 2.53 -20.27
N VAL A 153 3.06 3.79 -19.91
CA VAL A 153 4.11 4.62 -20.52
C VAL A 153 5.51 4.01 -20.43
N PRO A 154 6.01 3.60 -19.24
CA PRO A 154 7.32 2.94 -19.14
C PRO A 154 7.37 1.59 -19.89
N VAL A 155 6.25 0.87 -20.02
CA VAL A 155 6.17 -0.38 -20.80
C VAL A 155 6.41 -0.11 -22.28
N VAL A 156 5.75 0.91 -22.84
CA VAL A 156 5.90 1.30 -24.25
C VAL A 156 7.32 1.77 -24.54
N LEU A 157 7.93 2.55 -23.63
CA LEU A 157 9.30 3.03 -23.79
C LEU A 157 10.35 1.92 -23.66
N ALA A 158 10.12 0.91 -22.81
CA ALA A 158 11.01 -0.23 -22.65
C ALA A 158 10.81 -1.33 -23.71
N GLY A 159 9.59 -1.44 -24.27
CA GLY A 159 9.22 -2.52 -25.19
C GLY A 159 9.03 -3.89 -24.51
N SER A 160 8.88 -3.93 -23.18
CA SER A 160 8.71 -5.17 -22.41
C SER A 160 7.81 -4.94 -21.18
N LEU A 161 7.06 -5.96 -20.80
CA LEU A 161 6.23 -6.01 -19.58
C LEU A 161 7.00 -6.54 -18.36
N GLN A 162 8.23 -7.01 -18.56
CA GLN A 162 9.09 -7.54 -17.52
C GLN A 162 9.75 -6.39 -16.73
N MET A 163 9.60 -6.39 -15.40
CA MET A 163 10.08 -5.30 -14.55
C MET A 163 11.61 -5.13 -14.60
N SER A 164 12.37 -6.23 -14.65
CA SER A 164 13.83 -6.18 -14.74
C SER A 164 14.31 -5.56 -16.07
N ALA A 165 13.61 -5.85 -17.18
CA ALA A 165 13.89 -5.27 -18.49
C ALA A 165 13.59 -3.76 -18.52
N ILE A 166 12.51 -3.32 -17.86
CA ILE A 166 12.17 -1.90 -17.69
C ILE A 166 13.27 -1.16 -16.94
N VAL A 167 13.75 -1.71 -15.82
CA VAL A 167 14.86 -1.13 -15.04
C VAL A 167 16.16 -1.11 -15.84
N ALA A 168 16.46 -2.18 -16.59
CA ALA A 168 17.63 -2.24 -17.45
C ALA A 168 17.58 -1.19 -18.58
N ALA A 169 16.41 -0.94 -19.15
CA ALA A 169 16.21 0.06 -20.21
C ALA A 169 16.48 1.51 -19.75
N GLN A 170 16.37 1.77 -18.45
CA GLN A 170 16.65 3.05 -17.80
C GLN A 170 18.13 3.26 -17.44
N GLN A 171 18.98 2.25 -17.64
CA GLN A 171 20.42 2.38 -17.39
C GLN A 171 21.08 3.28 -18.44
N GLY A 172 22.03 4.10 -17.98
CA GLY A 172 22.84 4.98 -18.82
C GLY A 172 22.47 6.47 -18.70
N VAL A 173 23.09 7.27 -19.56
CA VAL A 173 23.03 8.73 -19.52
C VAL A 173 22.68 9.25 -20.92
N TRP A 174 21.63 10.06 -21.02
CA TRP A 174 21.29 10.85 -22.19
C TRP A 174 22.17 12.12 -22.23
N LEU A 175 22.76 12.39 -23.41
CA LEU A 175 23.65 13.54 -23.66
C LEU A 175 24.85 13.67 -22.70
N GLY A 176 25.24 12.59 -22.00
CA GLY A 176 26.39 12.56 -21.11
C GLY A 176 26.19 13.16 -19.71
N PHE A 177 25.07 13.85 -19.44
CA PHE A 177 24.75 14.43 -18.13
C PHE A 177 23.36 14.11 -17.58
N VAL A 178 22.38 13.76 -18.42
CA VAL A 178 21.00 13.48 -17.96
C VAL A 178 20.80 11.99 -17.76
N PRO A 179 20.39 11.49 -16.58
CA PRO A 179 20.04 10.08 -16.42
C PRO A 179 18.95 9.66 -17.40
N LYS A 180 19.07 8.48 -18.01
CA LYS A 180 18.08 7.94 -18.99
C LYS A 180 16.79 7.45 -18.31
N TRP A 181 16.37 8.09 -17.23
CA TRP A 181 15.16 7.75 -16.50
C TRP A 181 13.93 8.14 -17.30
N PHE A 182 12.90 7.29 -17.29
CA PHE A 182 11.69 7.54 -18.07
C PHE A 182 10.92 8.79 -17.63
N VAL A 183 11.12 9.25 -16.39
CA VAL A 183 10.57 10.53 -15.90
C VAL A 183 11.13 11.73 -16.68
N VAL A 184 12.38 11.65 -17.14
CA VAL A 184 13.04 12.74 -17.87
C VAL A 184 12.74 12.68 -19.38
N TYR A 185 12.04 11.64 -19.84
CA TYR A 185 11.61 11.56 -21.23
C TYR A 185 10.70 12.76 -21.57
N PRO A 186 10.98 13.51 -22.67
CA PRO A 186 10.29 14.76 -22.93
C PRO A 186 8.77 14.61 -22.95
N VAL A 187 8.10 15.49 -22.20
CA VAL A 187 6.63 15.66 -22.14
C VAL A 187 5.89 14.43 -21.57
N ILE A 188 5.91 13.30 -22.27
CA ILE A 188 5.12 12.11 -21.93
C ILE A 188 5.60 11.51 -20.59
N GLY A 189 6.91 11.45 -20.35
CA GLY A 189 7.47 10.89 -19.13
C GLY A 189 7.07 11.68 -17.88
N GLN A 190 7.13 13.00 -17.97
CA GLN A 190 6.75 13.90 -16.87
C GLN A 190 5.25 13.87 -16.59
N LEU A 191 4.42 13.89 -17.63
CA LEU A 191 2.97 13.79 -17.49
C LEU A 191 2.56 12.44 -16.89
N ALA A 192 3.17 11.34 -17.35
CA ALA A 192 2.92 10.01 -16.80
C ALA A 192 3.33 9.93 -15.34
N PHE A 193 4.46 10.53 -14.96
CA PHE A 193 4.91 10.56 -13.58
C PHE A 193 3.96 11.35 -12.67
N VAL A 194 3.51 12.54 -13.10
CA VAL A 194 2.54 13.33 -12.33
C VAL A 194 1.20 12.60 -12.24
N ALA A 195 0.71 12.03 -13.34
CA ALA A 195 -0.53 11.24 -13.34
C ALA A 195 -0.41 10.01 -12.41
N PHE A 196 0.73 9.31 -12.44
CA PHE A 196 1.03 8.19 -11.55
C PHE A 196 1.02 8.63 -10.07
N LEU A 197 1.69 9.73 -9.74
CA LEU A 197 1.74 10.24 -8.37
C LEU A 197 0.35 10.63 -7.84
N VAL A 198 -0.46 11.33 -8.66
CA VAL A 198 -1.81 11.73 -8.25
C VAL A 198 -2.73 10.50 -8.15
N ALA A 199 -2.66 9.58 -9.10
CA ALA A 199 -3.49 8.38 -9.11
C ALA A 199 -3.16 7.43 -7.94
N THR A 200 -1.88 7.20 -7.66
CA THR A 200 -1.45 6.39 -6.49
C THR A 200 -1.88 7.03 -5.19
N LEU A 201 -1.65 8.34 -5.00
CA LEU A 201 -2.09 9.04 -3.78
C LEU A 201 -3.60 8.93 -3.55
N ALA A 202 -4.38 8.99 -4.64
CA ALA A 202 -5.84 8.85 -4.58
C ALA A 202 -6.30 7.40 -4.37
N ALA A 203 -5.59 6.41 -4.91
CA ALA A 203 -5.86 4.99 -4.69
C ALA A 203 -5.56 4.56 -3.23
N GLU A 204 -4.47 5.06 -2.64
CA GLU A 204 -4.11 4.78 -1.24
C GLU A 204 -5.03 5.44 -0.19
N ASN A 205 -6.01 6.26 -0.63
CA ASN A 205 -6.89 7.04 0.24
C ASN A 205 -6.14 7.92 1.26
N ARG A 206 -5.00 8.50 0.86
CA ARG A 206 -4.20 9.39 1.72
C ARG A 206 -4.49 10.85 1.43
N VAL A 207 -4.29 11.71 2.44
CA VAL A 207 -4.46 13.16 2.34
C VAL A 207 -3.77 13.67 1.07
N PRO A 208 -4.48 14.36 0.16
CA PRO A 208 -5.79 15.02 0.33
C PRO A 208 -7.04 14.20 -0.07
N PHE A 209 -6.89 12.92 -0.41
CA PHE A 209 -7.97 12.04 -0.90
C PHE A 209 -8.41 11.01 0.17
N ASP A 210 -8.63 11.44 1.41
CA ASP A 210 -8.89 10.61 2.59
C ASP A 210 -10.38 10.39 2.91
N ILE A 211 -11.23 10.30 1.87
CA ILE A 211 -12.69 10.23 2.00
C ILE A 211 -13.19 8.97 2.72
N LEU A 212 -12.34 7.93 2.77
CA LEU A 212 -12.63 6.66 3.43
C LEU A 212 -12.62 6.79 4.95
N GLU A 213 -11.63 7.49 5.51
CA GLU A 213 -11.48 7.62 6.96
C GLU A 213 -12.27 8.81 7.49
N ALA A 214 -12.38 9.89 6.71
CA ALA A 214 -13.13 11.13 6.96
C ALA A 214 -13.78 11.17 8.35
N GLU A 215 -12.96 11.48 9.37
CA GLU A 215 -13.31 11.29 10.79
C GLU A 215 -14.59 12.04 11.18
N SER A 216 -14.84 13.18 10.52
CA SER A 216 -16.04 14.02 10.71
C SER A 216 -17.34 13.39 10.22
N GLU A 217 -17.28 12.47 9.25
CA GLU A 217 -18.47 11.88 8.60
C GLU A 217 -18.66 10.39 8.95
N LEU A 218 -17.55 9.66 9.09
CA LEU A 218 -17.54 8.19 9.13
C LEU A 218 -16.74 7.61 10.31
N VAL A 219 -16.27 8.46 11.24
CA VAL A 219 -15.50 8.12 12.45
C VAL A 219 -14.13 7.49 12.15
N ALA A 220 -14.11 6.28 11.59
CA ALA A 220 -12.90 5.57 11.14
C ALA A 220 -13.17 4.65 9.93
N GLY A 221 -14.25 4.93 9.18
CA GLY A 221 -14.60 4.20 7.96
C GLY A 221 -14.85 2.70 8.17
N PHE A 222 -14.28 1.87 7.28
CA PHE A 222 -14.49 0.42 7.27
C PHE A 222 -13.78 -0.30 8.44
N ARG A 223 -12.91 0.42 9.17
CA ARG A 223 -12.12 -0.09 10.29
C ARG A 223 -12.83 0.00 11.64
N VAL A 224 -13.93 0.74 11.72
CA VAL A 224 -14.63 1.07 12.99
C VAL A 224 -14.91 -0.17 13.85
N GLU A 225 -15.34 -1.27 13.24
CA GLU A 225 -15.72 -2.49 13.96
C GLU A 225 -14.55 -3.46 14.18
N TYR A 226 -13.36 -3.19 13.65
CA TYR A 226 -12.20 -4.08 13.77
C TYR A 226 -11.39 -3.80 15.02
N SER A 227 -11.02 -4.88 15.72
CA SER A 227 -10.25 -4.82 16.96
C SER A 227 -8.98 -5.67 16.91
N GLY A 228 -8.06 -5.39 17.84
CA GLY A 228 -6.81 -6.14 18.04
C GLY A 228 -6.06 -6.47 16.76
N MET A 229 -5.87 -7.76 16.51
CA MET A 229 -5.09 -8.29 15.40
C MET A 229 -5.71 -7.99 14.03
N LYS A 230 -7.04 -8.02 13.89
CA LYS A 230 -7.69 -7.78 12.58
C LYS A 230 -7.50 -6.34 12.11
N PHE A 231 -7.60 -5.40 13.04
CA PHE A 231 -7.24 -4.00 12.78
C PHE A 231 -5.78 -3.88 12.35
N ALA A 232 -4.86 -4.58 13.05
CA ALA A 232 -3.45 -4.57 12.71
C ALA A 232 -3.17 -5.07 11.29
N LEU A 233 -3.85 -6.13 10.85
CA LEU A 233 -3.70 -6.69 9.50
C LEU A 233 -4.21 -5.73 8.41
N ILE A 234 -5.34 -5.07 8.64
CA ILE A 234 -5.86 -4.04 7.72
C ILE A 234 -4.89 -2.87 7.64
N GLN A 235 -4.38 -2.39 8.78
CA GLN A 235 -3.42 -1.29 8.83
C GLN A 235 -2.12 -1.66 8.11
N LEU A 236 -1.62 -2.87 8.35
CA LEU A 236 -0.41 -3.37 7.71
C LEU A 236 -0.61 -3.52 6.20
N GLY A 237 -1.78 -3.97 5.76
CA GLY A 237 -2.14 -4.03 4.34
C GLY A 237 -2.05 -2.67 3.67
N GLU A 238 -2.66 -1.63 4.23
CA GLU A 238 -2.62 -0.28 3.63
C GLU A 238 -1.20 0.29 3.59
N TYR A 239 -0.39 0.05 4.63
CA TYR A 239 1.01 0.48 4.61
C TYR A 239 1.91 -0.38 3.72
N ALA A 240 1.48 -1.61 3.38
CA ALA A 240 2.19 -2.46 2.43
C ALA A 240 1.81 -2.13 0.99
N HIS A 241 0.60 -1.66 0.75
CA HIS A 241 0.15 -1.21 -0.57
C HIS A 241 0.84 0.11 -0.97
N MET A 242 1.01 1.03 0.00
CA MET A 242 1.83 2.24 -0.11
C MET A 242 3.32 1.96 -0.39
#